data_AF-A0A2D9CBF8-F1
#
_entry.id   AF-A0A2D9CBF8-F1
#
_cell.length_a   1.000
_cell.length_b   1.000
_cell.length_c   1.000
_cell.angle_alpha   90.00
_cell.angle_beta   90.00
_cell.angle_gamma   90.00
#
_symmetry.space_group_name_H-M   'P 1'
#
loop_
_entity.id
_entity.type
_entity.pdbx_description
1 polymer ?
#
loop_
_entity_poly.entity_id
_entity_poly.type
_entity_poly.pdbx_seq_one_letter_code
_entity_poly.pdbx_strand_id
1 'polypeptide(L)'
;MENSQTYRKNLFTQIHNIVFHGNGGYDWFTIYNMPIWLRKFTFNEIDEYNKDQNKKAEAARKGKGKKSMIDSSGQVNRPTFKNKSSYK
;
A
#
# COMPACT_ATOMS: atom_id res chain seq x y z
N MET A 1 9.37 -31.24 7.09
CA MET A 1 9.25 -31.36 5.61
C MET A 1 8.02 -30.58 5.20
N GLU A 2 8.15 -29.60 4.30
CA GLU A 2 6.96 -28.91 3.76
C GLU A 2 6.14 -29.91 2.94
N ASN A 3 4.83 -29.94 3.17
CA ASN A 3 3.90 -30.79 2.44
C ASN A 3 3.63 -30.18 1.04
N SER A 4 3.30 -31.00 0.05
CA SER A 4 2.94 -30.57 -1.31
C SER A 4 1.82 -29.51 -1.32
N GLN A 5 0.92 -29.56 -0.33
CA GLN A 5 -0.13 -28.57 -0.11
C GLN A 5 0.43 -27.19 0.25
N THR A 6 1.49 -27.13 1.07
CA THR A 6 2.13 -25.87 1.48
C THR A 6 2.80 -25.19 0.29
N TYR A 7 3.49 -25.96 -0.56
CA TYR A 7 4.10 -25.42 -1.78
C TYR A 7 3.06 -24.79 -2.72
N ARG A 8 1.92 -25.47 -2.93
CA ARG A 8 0.82 -24.94 -3.76
C ARG A 8 0.23 -23.67 -3.16
N LYS A 9 0.00 -23.65 -1.85
CA LYS A 9 -0.49 -22.46 -1.14
C LYS A 9 0.46 -21.27 -1.33
N ASN A 10 1.76 -21.47 -1.09
CA ASN A 10 2.77 -20.43 -1.23
C ASN A 10 2.85 -19.89 -2.67
N LEU A 11 2.76 -20.77 -3.67
CA LEU A 11 2.69 -20.40 -5.09
C LEU A 11 1.49 -19.51 -5.37
N PHE A 12 0.28 -19.93 -4.98
CA PHE A 12 -0.93 -19.16 -5.25
C PHE A 12 -0.96 -17.83 -4.51
N THR A 13 -0.46 -17.79 -3.27
CA THR A 13 -0.28 -16.53 -2.53
C THR A 13 0.66 -15.58 -3.27
N GLN A 14 1.80 -16.07 -3.78
CA GLN A 14 2.71 -15.22 -4.55
C GLN A 14 2.06 -14.67 -5.82
N ILE A 15 1.36 -15.53 -6.59
CA ILE A 15 0.68 -15.11 -7.82
C ILE A 15 -0.41 -14.06 -7.53
N HIS A 16 -1.24 -14.31 -6.51
CA HIS A 16 -2.28 -13.39 -6.07
C HIS A 16 -1.70 -12.02 -5.72
N ASN A 17 -0.63 -11.99 -4.93
CA ASN A 17 -0.01 -10.75 -4.50
C ASN A 17 0.49 -9.91 -5.68
N ILE A 18 1.08 -10.54 -6.70
CA ILE A 18 1.55 -9.80 -7.88
C ILE A 18 0.38 -9.23 -8.67
N VAL A 19 -0.69 -10.00 -8.88
CA VAL A 19 -1.88 -9.52 -9.61
C VAL A 19 -2.58 -8.39 -8.84
N PHE A 20 -2.75 -8.56 -7.53
CA PHE A 20 -3.44 -7.60 -6.67
C PHE A 20 -2.67 -6.29 -6.52
N HIS A 21 -1.35 -6.35 -6.29
CA HIS A 21 -0.51 -5.16 -6.12
C HIS A 21 0.04 -4.60 -7.43
N GLY A 22 -0.14 -5.29 -8.54
CA GLY A 22 0.24 -4.83 -9.88
C GLY A 22 -0.70 -3.78 -10.48
N ASN A 23 -1.74 -3.34 -9.76
CA ASN A 23 -2.72 -2.33 -10.20
C ASN A 23 -3.34 -2.61 -11.59
N GLY A 24 -3.57 -3.89 -11.92
CA GLY A 24 -4.12 -4.31 -13.22
C GLY A 24 -3.08 -4.48 -14.34
N GLY A 25 -1.77 -4.37 -14.06
CA GLY A 25 -0.71 -4.60 -15.05
C GLY A 25 -0.43 -6.07 -15.37
N TYR A 26 -0.97 -7.01 -14.59
CA TYR A 26 -0.75 -8.44 -14.78
C TYR A 26 -2.05 -9.23 -14.63
N ASP A 27 -2.23 -10.21 -15.49
CA ASP A 27 -3.27 -11.23 -15.37
C ASP A 27 -2.72 -12.54 -14.79
N TRP A 28 -3.65 -13.36 -14.27
CA TRP A 28 -3.31 -14.65 -13.68
C TRP A 28 -2.60 -15.59 -14.65
N PHE A 29 -3.03 -15.62 -15.92
CA PHE A 29 -2.49 -16.55 -16.90
C PHE A 29 -1.05 -16.18 -17.27
N THR A 30 -0.77 -14.90 -17.49
CA THR A 30 0.59 -14.42 -17.75
C THR A 30 1.54 -14.78 -16.61
N ILE A 31 1.15 -14.54 -15.36
CA ILE A 31 2.00 -14.82 -14.18
C ILE A 31 2.19 -16.32 -13.96
N TYR A 32 1.16 -17.11 -14.26
CA TYR A 32 1.22 -18.57 -14.15
C TYR A 32 2.25 -19.14 -15.14
N ASN A 33 2.27 -18.61 -16.37
CA ASN A 33 3.20 -19.04 -17.43
C ASN A 33 4.60 -18.43 -17.32
N MET A 34 4.82 -17.42 -16.48
CA MET A 34 6.15 -16.84 -16.30
C MET A 34 7.14 -17.81 -15.64
N PRO A 35 8.42 -17.79 -16.05
CA PRO A 35 9.47 -18.54 -15.39
C PRO A 35 9.67 -18.06 -13.95
N ILE A 36 10.12 -18.96 -13.08
CA ILE A 36 10.23 -18.71 -11.63
C ILE A 36 11.08 -17.47 -11.32
N TRP A 37 12.18 -17.26 -12.06
CA TRP A 37 13.07 -16.12 -11.84
C TRP A 37 12.35 -14.79 -12.12
N LEU A 38 11.57 -14.72 -13.19
CA LEU A 38 10.86 -13.51 -13.59
C LEU A 38 9.74 -13.19 -12.61
N ARG A 39 9.00 -14.21 -12.16
CA ARG A 39 7.98 -14.05 -11.12
C ARG A 39 8.57 -13.49 -9.81
N LYS A 40 9.74 -13.98 -9.41
CA LYS A 40 10.46 -13.47 -8.23
C LYS A 40 10.92 -12.02 -8.42
N PHE A 41 11.46 -11.70 -9.59
CA PHE A 41 11.86 -10.33 -9.94
C PHE A 41 10.67 -9.37 -9.86
N THR A 42 9.55 -9.68 -10.53
CA THR A 42 8.33 -8.86 -10.51
C THR A 42 7.79 -8.67 -9.10
N PHE A 43 7.80 -9.72 -8.27
CA PHE A 43 7.39 -9.61 -6.87
C PHE A 43 8.27 -8.63 -6.09
N ASN A 44 9.59 -8.69 -6.27
CA ASN A 44 10.54 -7.79 -5.59
C ASN A 44 10.34 -6.32 -6.01
N GLU A 45 10.19 -6.05 -7.30
CA GLU A 45 9.96 -4.69 -7.81
C GLU A 45 8.69 -4.06 -7.22
N ILE A 46 7.60 -4.83 -7.13
CA ILE A 46 6.34 -4.38 -6.53
C ILE A 46 6.50 -4.13 -5.02
N ASP A 47 7.21 -5.00 -4.31
CA ASP A 47 7.47 -4.85 -2.88
C ASP A 47 8.32 -3.59 -2.60
N GLU A 48 9.37 -3.36 -3.41
CA GLU A 48 10.19 -2.15 -3.32
C GLU A 48 9.39 -0.88 -3.59
N TYR A 49 8.56 -0.88 -4.64
CA TYR A 49 7.66 0.22 -4.94
C TYR A 49 6.72 0.53 -3.77
N ASN A 50 6.06 -0.49 -3.21
CA ASN A 50 5.14 -0.32 -2.08
C ASN A 50 5.86 0.19 -0.82
N LYS A 51 7.07 -0.28 -0.55
CA LYS A 51 7.92 0.21 0.55
C LYS A 51 8.25 1.68 0.37
N ASP A 52 8.61 2.11 -0.83
CA ASP A 52 8.91 3.52 -1.12
C ASP A 52 7.66 4.41 -0.98
N GLN A 53 6.51 3.99 -1.52
CA GLN A 53 5.24 4.70 -1.37
C GLN A 53 4.85 4.87 0.10
N ASN A 54 5.00 3.81 0.91
CA ASN A 54 4.74 3.87 2.34
C ASN A 54 5.69 4.84 3.06
N LYS A 55 7.00 4.80 2.75
CA LYS A 55 7.97 5.76 3.32
C LYS A 55 7.61 7.20 2.97
N LYS A 56 7.23 7.47 1.73
CA LYS A 56 6.78 8.80 1.27
C LYS A 56 5.50 9.25 2.00
N ALA A 57 4.53 8.36 2.14
CA ALA A 57 3.30 8.63 2.87
C ALA A 57 3.56 8.92 4.36
N GLU A 58 4.47 8.18 5.01
CA GLU A 58 4.89 8.45 6.39
C GLU A 58 5.64 9.78 6.54
N ALA A 59 6.56 10.09 5.62
CA ALA A 59 7.26 11.37 5.61
C ALA A 59 6.28 12.54 5.44
N ALA A 60 5.29 12.42 4.54
CA ALA A 60 4.23 13.41 4.37
C ALA A 60 3.36 13.57 5.62
N ARG A 61 3.09 12.49 6.35
CA ARG A 61 2.35 12.51 7.63
C ARG A 61 3.15 13.17 8.76
N LYS A 62 4.49 13.03 8.77
CA LYS A 62 5.38 13.62 9.79
C LYS A 62 5.71 15.09 9.50
N GLY A 63 5.80 15.50 8.23
CA GLY A 63 6.23 16.84 7.84
C GLY A 63 5.16 17.94 7.87
N LYS A 64 3.87 17.58 7.85
CA LYS A 64 2.78 18.55 8.01
C LYS A 64 2.23 18.44 9.43
N GLY A 65 2.59 19.40 10.29
CA GLY A 65 2.00 19.56 11.62
C GLY A 65 0.47 19.49 11.53
N LYS A 66 -0.09 18.34 11.88
CA LYS A 66 -1.53 18.11 11.91
C LYS A 66 -2.11 18.98 13.02
N LYS A 67 -2.52 20.21 12.68
CA LYS A 67 -3.58 20.87 13.44
C LYS A 67 -4.86 20.08 13.16
N SER A 68 -5.11 19.05 13.98
CA SER A 68 -6.41 18.38 14.01
C SER A 68 -7.45 19.43 14.37
N MET A 69 -8.47 19.60 13.53
CA MET A 69 -9.58 20.53 13.81
C MET A 69 -10.51 20.01 14.92
N ILE A 70 -10.29 18.77 15.34
CA ILE A 70 -11.04 18.06 16.37
C ILE A 70 -10.05 17.71 17.48
N ASP A 71 -10.38 18.06 18.71
CA ASP A 71 -9.63 17.63 19.89
C ASP A 71 -9.84 16.14 20.19
N SER A 72 -9.02 15.57 21.08
CA SER A 72 -9.12 14.16 21.49
C SER A 72 -10.47 13.80 22.16
N SER A 73 -11.26 14.80 22.53
CA SER A 73 -12.62 14.65 23.08
C SER A 73 -13.72 14.71 22.01
N GLY A 74 -13.38 14.80 20.73
CA GLY A 74 -14.35 14.83 19.63
C GLY A 74 -15.04 16.19 19.46
N GLN A 75 -14.62 17.22 20.19
CA GLN A 75 -15.13 18.58 20.04
C GLN A 75 -14.31 19.34 18.98
N VAL A 76 -15.01 20.17 18.20
CA VAL A 76 -14.36 20.97 17.16
C VAL A 76 -13.69 22.18 17.80
N ASN A 77 -12.41 22.40 17.49
CA ASN A 77 -11.64 23.56 17.95
C ASN A 77 -12.11 24.86 17.25
N ARG A 78 -13.20 25.46 17.76
CA ARG A 78 -13.86 26.68 17.26
C ARG A 78 -12.93 27.86 16.91
N PRO A 79 -11.86 28.19 17.65
CA PRO A 79 -10.98 29.32 17.29
C PRO A 79 -10.12 29.06 16.04
N THR A 80 -9.85 27.80 15.69
CA THR A 80 -9.11 27.46 14.47
C THR A 80 -9.96 27.54 13.20
N PHE A 81 -11.29 27.40 13.33
CA PHE A 81 -12.23 27.43 12.22
C PHE A 81 -12.50 28.85 11.71
N LYS A 82 -12.59 29.83 12.62
CA LYS A 82 -12.84 31.25 12.26
C LYS A 82 -11.72 31.87 11.42
N ASN A 83 -10.48 31.45 11.60
CA ASN A 83 -9.31 32.01 10.91
C ASN A 83 -9.05 31.43 9.49
N LYS A 84 -9.84 30.44 9.03
CA LYS A 84 -9.69 29.82 7.71
C LYS A 84 -10.84 30.08 6.73
N SER A 85 -11.91 30.75 7.17
CA SER A 85 -12.99 31.12 6.25
C SER A 85 -12.55 32.33 5.41
N SER A 86 -12.29 32.11 4.13
CA SER A 86 -11.98 33.16 3.14
C SER A 86 -13.23 33.57 2.34
N TYR A 87 -14.43 33.28 2.82
CA TYR A 87 -15.64 33.79 2.19
C TYR A 87 -15.81 35.26 2.58
N LYS A 88 -15.65 36.14 1.59
CA LYS A 88 -15.90 37.58 1.69
C LYS A 88 -17.34 37.88 1.33
#